data_AF-A0A4R2B3R1-F1
#
_entry.id   AF-A0A4R2B3R1-F1
#
_cell.length_a   1.000
_cell.length_b   1.000
_cell.length_c   1.000
_cell.angle_alpha   90.00
_cell.angle_beta   90.00
_cell.angle_gamma   90.00
#
_symmetry.space_group_name_H-M   'P 1'
#
loop_
_entity.id
_entity.type
_entity.pdbx_description
1 polymer ?
#
loop_
_entity_poly.entity_id
_entity_poly.type
_entity_poly.pdbx_seq_one_letter_code
_entity_poly.pdbx_strand_id
1 'polypeptide(L)'
;MGRIGPIIENGKKVGKLIIENRKEITAAITALSAGGKVIKENIDNKKETNKTEEKLHHRKVRYNQYKKILMELDSKNRNELFQYILEVEQFIQQIKNEENKELGVKKPIHKNRIKNWNDILIQIKDKMDAKDYLEYIKIYNNPNYHSEYFQGFEGVAEKFKKLNNREKYDDLLKYIAEITNRGIEQIKKDFSLND
;
A
#
# COMPACT_ATOMS: atom_id res chain seq x y z
N MET A 1 -0.03 -29.46 31.81
CA MET A 1 1.07 -28.63 31.23
C MET A 1 1.48 -29.28 29.92
N GLY A 2 1.52 -28.67 28.74
CA GLY A 2 0.99 -27.43 28.19
C GLY A 2 0.89 -27.68 26.68
N ARG A 3 -0.22 -27.28 26.05
CA ARG A 3 -0.47 -27.46 24.61
C ARG A 3 0.37 -26.44 23.84
N ILE A 4 1.22 -26.93 22.93
CA ILE A 4 1.95 -26.10 21.97
C ILE A 4 0.95 -25.79 20.84
N GLY A 5 0.58 -24.52 20.71
CA GLY A 5 -0.31 -24.02 19.66
C GLY A 5 0.34 -24.09 18.27
N PRO A 6 -0.46 -24.01 17.19
CA PRO A 6 0.07 -24.09 15.84
C PRO A 6 0.86 -22.82 15.48
N ILE A 7 2.07 -23.04 14.97
CA ILE A 7 2.95 -22.02 14.41
C ILE A 7 2.32 -21.51 13.12
N ILE A 8 1.91 -20.24 13.11
CA ILE A 8 1.32 -19.59 11.93
C ILE A 8 2.42 -19.43 10.87
N GLU A 9 2.30 -20.23 9.81
CA GLU A 9 3.18 -20.28 8.63
C GLU A 9 2.88 -19.12 7.66
N ASN A 10 3.19 -17.88 8.04
CA ASN A 10 2.95 -16.69 7.18
C ASN A 10 4.13 -16.33 6.24
N GLY A 11 4.90 -17.32 5.78
CA GLY A 11 6.15 -17.10 5.03
C GLY A 11 6.07 -16.96 3.50
N LYS A 12 4.89 -17.11 2.85
CA LYS A 12 4.83 -17.31 1.38
C LYS A 12 4.04 -16.29 0.55
N LYS A 13 3.47 -15.22 1.11
CA LYS A 13 2.51 -14.36 0.37
C LYS A 13 3.04 -13.02 -0.19
N VAL A 14 4.25 -12.59 0.15
CA VAL A 14 4.74 -11.23 -0.24
C VAL A 14 5.04 -11.11 -1.75
N GLY A 15 5.28 -12.22 -2.45
CA GLY A 15 5.60 -12.21 -3.90
C GLY A 15 4.41 -12.17 -4.87
N LYS A 16 3.21 -12.57 -4.44
CA LYS A 16 2.02 -12.67 -5.31
C LYS A 16 1.23 -11.37 -5.45
N LEU A 17 1.41 -10.41 -4.54
CA LEU A 17 0.55 -9.22 -4.43
C LEU A 17 0.78 -8.14 -5.50
N ILE A 18 1.93 -8.13 -6.20
CA ILE A 18 2.14 -7.26 -7.39
C ILE A 18 1.18 -7.67 -8.54
N ILE A 19 0.73 -8.92 -8.55
CA ILE A 19 -0.21 -9.42 -9.58
C ILE A 19 -1.65 -9.10 -9.19
N GLU A 20 -2.01 -9.19 -7.90
CA GLU A 20 -3.38 -8.94 -7.42
C GLU A 20 -3.75 -7.45 -7.48
N ASN A 21 -2.85 -6.54 -7.11
CA ASN A 21 -3.09 -5.09 -7.21
C ASN A 21 -2.73 -4.49 -8.57
N ARG A 22 -2.37 -5.32 -9.57
CA ARG A 22 -1.95 -4.84 -10.89
C ARG A 22 -3.05 -4.01 -11.56
N LYS A 23 -4.34 -4.32 -11.30
CA LYS A 23 -5.47 -3.55 -11.84
C LYS A 23 -5.60 -2.17 -11.19
N GLU A 24 -5.43 -2.06 -9.88
CA GLU A 24 -5.42 -0.76 -9.19
C GLU A 24 -4.16 0.04 -9.52
N ILE A 25 -3.00 -0.60 -9.62
CA ILE A 25 -1.75 0.02 -10.06
C ILE A 25 -1.90 0.50 -11.51
N THR A 26 -2.47 -0.30 -12.40
CA THR A 26 -2.71 0.10 -13.81
C THR A 26 -3.78 1.19 -13.90
N ALA A 27 -4.84 1.13 -13.09
CA ALA A 27 -5.89 2.14 -13.06
C ALA A 27 -5.38 3.46 -12.47
N ALA A 28 -4.57 3.42 -11.41
CA ALA A 28 -3.92 4.58 -10.82
C ALA A 28 -2.89 5.19 -11.79
N ILE A 29 -2.05 4.37 -12.44
CA ILE A 29 -1.12 4.84 -13.48
C ILE A 29 -1.89 5.47 -14.66
N THR A 30 -3.01 4.87 -15.08
CA THR A 30 -3.83 5.38 -16.18
C THR A 30 -4.56 6.68 -15.78
N ALA A 31 -5.13 6.75 -14.57
CA ALA A 31 -5.81 7.93 -14.05
C ALA A 31 -4.83 9.10 -13.84
N LEU A 32 -3.63 8.83 -13.31
CA LEU A 32 -2.55 9.80 -13.18
C LEU A 32 -1.99 10.25 -14.56
N SER A 33 -2.15 9.45 -15.61
CA SER A 33 -1.79 9.82 -16.98
C SER A 33 -2.87 10.64 -17.71
N ALA A 34 -4.15 10.44 -17.36
CA ALA A 34 -5.28 11.18 -17.93
C ALA A 34 -5.44 12.58 -17.28
N GLY A 35 -5.02 12.73 -16.01
CA GLY A 35 -5.08 13.97 -15.24
C GLY A 35 -3.80 14.83 -15.26
N GLY A 36 -3.09 14.91 -16.38
CA GLY A 36 -2.05 15.94 -16.62
C GLY A 36 -0.75 15.85 -15.79
N LYS A 37 0.32 15.39 -16.44
CA LYS A 37 1.74 15.76 -16.21
C LYS A 37 2.25 15.92 -14.74
N VAL A 38 2.42 14.87 -13.91
CA VAL A 38 3.40 14.97 -12.78
C VAL A 38 4.00 13.63 -12.28
N ILE A 39 4.47 12.70 -13.13
CA ILE A 39 5.20 11.51 -12.60
C ILE A 39 6.63 11.37 -13.13
N LYS A 40 6.89 11.75 -14.39
CA LYS A 40 8.25 11.58 -14.94
C LYS A 40 9.26 12.60 -14.42
N GLU A 41 8.87 13.87 -14.24
CA GLU A 41 9.83 14.94 -13.93
C GLU A 41 10.47 14.80 -12.54
N ASN A 42 9.75 14.34 -11.52
CA ASN A 42 10.33 14.15 -10.18
C ASN A 42 11.21 12.89 -10.04
N ILE A 43 11.03 11.89 -10.91
CA ILE A 43 11.85 10.66 -10.90
C ILE A 43 13.16 10.88 -11.65
N ASP A 44 13.13 11.66 -12.73
CA ASP A 44 14.32 11.93 -13.53
C ASP A 44 15.14 13.11 -12.97
N ASN A 45 14.51 14.15 -12.40
CA ASN A 45 15.25 15.26 -11.74
C ASN A 45 15.95 14.85 -10.43
N LYS A 46 15.51 13.76 -9.77
CA LYS A 46 16.20 13.18 -8.60
C LYS A 46 17.41 12.31 -8.96
N LYS A 47 17.58 11.93 -10.24
CA LYS A 47 18.77 11.20 -10.67
C LYS A 47 19.97 12.13 -10.87
N GLU A 48 19.75 13.38 -11.27
CA GLU A 48 20.81 14.32 -11.64
C GLU A 48 21.44 15.10 -10.47
N THR A 49 20.78 15.21 -9.32
CA THR A 49 21.31 16.00 -8.18
C THR A 49 22.28 15.24 -7.26
N ASN A 50 22.61 13.97 -7.55
CA ASN A 50 23.42 13.10 -6.67
C ASN A 50 24.94 13.24 -6.84
N LYS A 51 25.48 14.42 -7.15
CA LYS A 51 26.94 14.59 -7.30
C LYS A 51 27.69 15.15 -6.09
N THR A 52 27.01 15.48 -5.00
CA THR A 52 27.69 16.09 -3.85
C THR A 52 26.95 15.80 -2.55
N GLU A 53 27.18 14.63 -1.97
CA GLU A 53 27.12 14.41 -0.51
C GLU A 53 27.70 13.02 -0.18
N GLU A 54 28.53 12.95 0.85
CA GLU A 54 29.38 11.83 1.25
C GLU A 54 28.71 10.45 1.25
N LYS A 55 29.27 9.52 0.44
CA LYS A 55 29.36 8.03 0.53
C LYS A 55 28.31 7.20 1.32
N LEU A 56 27.11 7.69 1.61
CA LEU A 56 26.03 6.90 2.17
C LEU A 56 25.16 6.39 1.03
N HIS A 57 25.08 5.06 0.89
CA HIS A 57 24.24 4.45 -0.13
C HIS A 57 22.80 4.99 -0.01
N HIS A 58 22.28 5.60 -1.08
CA HIS A 58 20.95 6.25 -1.11
C HIS A 58 19.84 5.46 -0.39
N ARG A 59 19.82 4.13 -0.56
CA ARG A 59 18.85 3.23 0.10
C ARG A 59 18.97 3.19 1.62
N LYS A 60 20.18 3.31 2.18
CA LYS A 60 20.41 3.37 3.63
C LYS A 60 19.89 4.69 4.21
N VAL A 61 20.10 5.79 3.48
CA VAL A 61 19.52 7.09 3.82
C VAL A 61 18.00 7.02 3.78
N ARG A 62 17.43 6.51 2.67
CA ARG A 62 15.99 6.34 2.51
C ARG A 62 15.39 5.43 3.58
N TYR A 63 16.01 4.30 3.89
CA TYR A 63 15.55 3.42 4.96
C TYR A 63 15.44 4.14 6.31
N ASN A 64 16.42 4.98 6.66
CA ASN A 64 16.36 5.80 7.86
C ASN A 64 15.27 6.89 7.79
N GLN A 65 15.03 7.48 6.62
CA GLN A 65 13.91 8.41 6.42
C GLN A 65 12.56 7.71 6.61
N TYR A 66 12.42 6.46 6.15
CA TYR A 66 11.20 5.67 6.34
C TYR A 66 10.87 5.45 7.82
N LYS A 67 11.86 5.39 8.72
CA LYS A 67 11.57 5.35 10.16
C LYS A 67 10.78 6.57 10.65
N LYS A 68 11.03 7.75 10.09
CA LYS A 68 10.27 8.97 10.38
C LYS A 68 8.90 8.94 9.68
N ILE A 69 8.87 8.57 8.40
CA ILE A 69 7.63 8.45 7.62
C ILE A 69 6.63 7.51 8.32
N LEU A 70 7.12 6.39 8.86
CA LEU A 70 6.28 5.42 9.60
C LEU A 70 5.57 6.05 10.80
N MET A 71 6.16 7.04 11.47
CA MET A 71 5.54 7.75 12.59
C MET A 71 4.47 8.75 12.14
N GLU A 72 4.46 9.13 10.87
CA GLU A 72 3.60 10.17 10.31
C GLU A 72 2.53 9.61 9.37
N LEU A 73 2.39 8.29 9.22
CA LEU A 73 1.47 7.71 8.24
C LEU A 73 0.01 8.15 8.46
N ASP A 74 -0.37 8.46 9.70
CA ASP A 74 -1.69 8.94 10.09
C ASP A 74 -2.07 10.24 9.37
N SER A 75 -1.10 11.13 9.13
CA SER A 75 -1.34 12.42 8.45
C SER A 75 -1.37 12.32 6.94
N LYS A 76 -1.04 11.15 6.36
CA LYS A 76 -0.88 10.99 4.91
C LYS A 76 -2.20 10.67 4.23
N ASN A 77 -2.43 11.25 3.06
CA ASN A 77 -3.54 10.88 2.19
C ASN A 77 -3.24 9.57 1.45
N ARG A 78 -4.25 8.99 0.79
CA ARG A 78 -4.12 7.71 0.10
C ARG A 78 -3.06 7.75 -0.99
N ASN A 79 -2.95 8.86 -1.71
CA ASN A 79 -1.95 9.02 -2.76
C ASN A 79 -0.53 8.99 -2.19
N GLU A 80 -0.25 9.70 -1.10
CA GLU A 80 1.05 9.67 -0.43
C GLU A 80 1.41 8.27 0.06
N LEU A 81 0.47 7.55 0.70
CA LEU A 81 0.68 6.17 1.11
C LEU A 81 0.97 5.26 -0.09
N PHE A 82 0.24 5.43 -1.19
CA PHE A 82 0.47 4.68 -2.42
C PHE A 82 1.84 4.97 -3.04
N GLN A 83 2.29 6.22 -3.06
CA GLN A 83 3.64 6.57 -3.54
C GLN A 83 4.73 5.91 -2.69
N TYR A 84 4.54 5.84 -1.37
CA TYR A 84 5.48 5.14 -0.50
C TYR A 84 5.49 3.63 -0.77
N ILE A 85 4.34 3.01 -1.00
CA ILE A 85 4.25 1.60 -1.42
C ILE A 85 5.08 1.36 -2.69
N LEU A 86 4.89 2.19 -3.73
CA LEU A 86 5.62 2.07 -4.98
C LEU A 86 7.14 2.19 -4.79
N GLU A 87 7.59 3.18 -4.02
CA GLU A 87 9.02 3.38 -3.76
C GLU A 87 9.64 2.19 -3.00
N VAL A 88 8.96 1.68 -1.96
CA VAL A 88 9.43 0.52 -1.20
C VAL A 88 9.51 -0.73 -2.07
N GLU A 89 8.49 -0.97 -2.91
CA GLU A 89 8.49 -2.10 -3.85
C GLU A 89 9.65 -2.00 -4.86
N GLN A 90 9.97 -0.81 -5.35
CA GLN A 90 11.15 -0.60 -6.20
C GLN A 90 12.45 -0.96 -5.48
N PHE A 91 12.63 -0.58 -4.21
CA PHE A 91 13.81 -0.96 -3.45
C PHE A 91 13.92 -2.48 -3.25
N ILE A 92 12.80 -3.15 -2.96
CA ILE A 92 12.76 -4.61 -2.84
C ILE A 92 13.19 -5.27 -4.15
N GLN A 93 12.66 -4.81 -5.29
CA GLN A 93 13.01 -5.38 -6.60
C GLN A 93 14.48 -5.13 -6.97
N GLN A 94 15.02 -3.94 -6.67
CA GLN A 94 16.44 -3.68 -6.86
C GLN A 94 17.31 -4.64 -6.04
N ILE A 95 16.96 -4.91 -4.77
CA ILE A 95 17.73 -5.82 -3.92
C ILE A 95 17.61 -7.27 -4.41
N LYS A 96 16.43 -7.71 -4.88
CA LYS A 96 16.25 -9.03 -5.50
C LYS A 96 17.12 -9.19 -6.75
N ASN A 97 17.18 -8.14 -7.58
CA ASN A 97 18.03 -8.15 -8.78
C ASN A 97 19.52 -8.20 -8.44
N GLU A 98 19.94 -7.55 -7.35
CA GLU A 98 21.31 -7.67 -6.81
C GLU A 98 21.59 -9.07 -6.27
N GLU A 99 20.68 -9.63 -5.48
CA GLU A 99 20.80 -10.98 -4.92
C GLU A 99 20.96 -12.04 -6.03
N ASN A 100 20.24 -11.87 -7.14
CA ASN A 100 20.31 -12.77 -8.29
C ASN A 100 21.62 -12.64 -9.09
N LYS A 101 22.32 -11.50 -9.01
CA LYS A 101 23.57 -11.23 -9.74
C LYS A 101 24.83 -11.50 -8.91
N GLU A 102 24.73 -11.55 -7.59
CA GLU A 102 25.88 -11.71 -6.69
C GLU A 102 26.18 -13.17 -6.30
N LEU A 103 27.45 -13.43 -5.95
CA LEU A 103 27.90 -14.71 -5.41
C LEU A 103 27.14 -15.08 -4.12
N GLY A 104 26.93 -16.39 -3.89
CA GLY A 104 26.09 -16.93 -2.82
C GLY A 104 26.37 -16.41 -1.40
N VAL A 105 27.59 -15.97 -1.12
CA VAL A 105 28.05 -15.48 0.19
C VAL A 105 27.30 -14.21 0.65
N LYS A 106 26.82 -13.37 -0.28
CA LYS A 106 26.07 -12.14 0.07
C LYS A 106 24.55 -12.33 0.16
N LYS A 107 24.02 -13.51 -0.20
CA LYS A 107 22.58 -13.81 -0.15
C LYS A 107 21.94 -13.56 1.22
N PRO A 108 22.54 -13.97 2.37
CA PRO A 108 21.94 -13.72 3.68
C PRO A 108 21.74 -12.23 3.98
N ILE A 109 22.67 -11.37 3.52
CA ILE A 109 22.59 -9.92 3.69
C ILE A 109 21.41 -9.35 2.91
N HIS A 110 21.25 -9.75 1.64
CA HIS A 110 20.12 -9.30 0.82
C HIS A 110 18.78 -9.77 1.34
N LYS A 111 18.68 -11.02 1.81
CA LYS A 111 17.46 -11.52 2.46
C LYS A 111 17.06 -10.67 3.66
N ASN A 112 18.02 -10.31 4.52
CA ASN A 112 17.75 -9.44 5.66
C ASN A 112 17.29 -8.04 5.23
N ARG A 113 17.91 -7.47 4.20
CA ARG A 113 17.50 -6.16 3.64
C ARG A 113 16.10 -6.21 3.04
N ILE A 114 15.78 -7.26 2.28
CA ILE A 114 14.45 -7.49 1.72
C ILE A 114 13.41 -7.60 2.84
N LYS A 115 13.71 -8.37 3.90
CA LYS A 115 12.83 -8.49 5.07
C LYS A 115 12.54 -7.12 5.68
N ASN A 116 13.57 -6.33 5.96
CA ASN A 116 13.41 -4.99 6.53
C ASN A 116 12.53 -4.06 5.68
N TRP A 117 12.64 -4.12 4.36
CA TRP A 117 11.77 -3.35 3.47
C TRP A 117 10.35 -3.92 3.37
N ASN A 118 10.18 -5.24 3.43
CA ASN A 118 8.86 -5.85 3.52
C ASN A 118 8.14 -5.45 4.81
N ASP A 119 8.85 -5.37 5.93
CA ASP A 119 8.27 -4.94 7.21
C ASP A 119 7.77 -3.49 7.14
N ILE A 120 8.48 -2.61 6.41
CA ILE A 120 8.01 -1.25 6.10
C ILE A 120 6.77 -1.30 5.19
N LEU A 121 6.82 -2.10 4.13
CA LEU A 121 5.74 -2.23 3.15
C LEU A 121 4.43 -2.66 3.83
N ILE A 122 4.51 -3.63 4.74
CA ILE A 122 3.37 -4.13 5.51
C ILE A 122 2.76 -3.02 6.35
N GLN A 123 3.57 -2.27 7.11
CA GLN A 123 3.07 -1.18 7.94
C GLN A 123 2.33 -0.10 7.14
N ILE A 124 2.83 0.24 5.95
CA ILE A 124 2.19 1.25 5.10
C ILE A 124 0.88 0.72 4.51
N LYS A 125 0.87 -0.55 4.06
CA LYS A 125 -0.35 -1.21 3.54
C LYS A 125 -1.41 -1.35 4.62
N ASP A 126 -1.06 -1.87 5.79
CA ASP A 126 -1.97 -2.00 6.92
C ASP A 126 -2.58 -0.64 7.31
N LYS A 127 -1.78 0.43 7.24
CA LYS A 127 -2.28 1.78 7.50
C LYS A 127 -3.23 2.28 6.43
N MET A 128 -2.90 2.06 5.16
CA MET A 128 -3.77 2.41 4.03
C MET A 128 -5.10 1.67 4.10
N ASP A 129 -5.08 0.35 4.32
CA ASP A 129 -6.26 -0.49 4.46
C ASP A 129 -7.16 -0.04 5.61
N ALA A 130 -6.55 0.29 6.76
CA ALA A 130 -7.27 0.81 7.92
C ALA A 130 -7.91 2.18 7.66
N LYS A 131 -7.20 3.09 6.98
CA LYS A 131 -7.73 4.42 6.65
C LYS A 131 -8.81 4.34 5.58
N ASP A 132 -8.62 3.54 4.52
CA ASP A 132 -9.64 3.26 3.50
C ASP A 132 -10.94 2.79 4.18
N TYR A 133 -10.84 1.84 5.11
CA TYR A 133 -11.99 1.32 5.86
C TYR A 133 -12.72 2.39 6.68
N LEU A 134 -11.98 3.19 7.46
CA LEU A 134 -12.58 4.25 8.28
C LEU A 134 -13.25 5.33 7.42
N GLU A 135 -12.65 5.69 6.29
CA GLU A 135 -13.24 6.65 5.37
C GLU A 135 -14.50 6.10 4.71
N TYR A 136 -14.55 4.81 4.36
CA TYR A 136 -15.78 4.19 3.88
C TYR A 136 -16.90 4.20 4.91
N ILE A 137 -16.61 3.96 6.20
CA ILE A 137 -17.61 4.10 7.27
C ILE A 137 -18.16 5.53 7.33
N LYS A 138 -17.29 6.55 7.24
CA LYS A 138 -17.72 7.95 7.22
C LYS A 138 -18.59 8.27 6.01
N ILE A 139 -18.20 7.79 4.82
CA ILE A 139 -18.96 7.96 3.58
C ILE A 139 -20.33 7.27 3.67
N TYR A 140 -20.38 6.08 4.25
CA TYR A 140 -21.62 5.32 4.43
C TYR A 140 -22.60 6.04 5.35
N ASN A 141 -22.12 6.50 6.50
CA ASN A 141 -22.94 7.20 7.49
C ASN A 141 -23.36 8.61 7.06
N ASN A 142 -22.61 9.24 6.15
CA ASN A 142 -22.92 10.56 5.61
C ASN A 142 -22.62 10.62 4.10
N PRO A 143 -23.63 10.43 3.23
CA PRO A 143 -23.44 10.45 1.78
C PRO A 143 -22.84 11.75 1.21
N ASN A 144 -23.08 12.87 1.89
CA ASN A 144 -22.55 14.19 1.53
C ASN A 144 -21.11 14.41 2.02
N TYR A 145 -20.53 13.49 2.78
CA TYR A 145 -19.15 13.55 3.21
C TYR A 145 -18.20 13.53 2.01
N HIS A 146 -17.27 14.49 2.02
CA HIS A 146 -16.15 14.57 1.10
C HIS A 146 -14.87 14.23 1.87
N SER A 147 -14.12 13.26 1.38
CA SER A 147 -12.94 12.74 2.05
C SER A 147 -11.68 13.34 1.43
N GLU A 148 -10.98 14.20 2.17
CA GLU A 148 -9.66 14.72 1.76
C GLU A 148 -8.61 13.60 1.65
N TYR A 149 -8.81 12.50 2.39
CA TYR A 149 -7.91 11.35 2.35
C TYR A 149 -7.86 10.70 0.96
N PHE A 150 -8.97 10.69 0.22
CA PHE A 150 -9.03 10.13 -1.13
C PHE A 150 -8.59 11.12 -2.23
N GLN A 151 -7.97 12.25 -1.89
CA GLN A 151 -7.45 13.18 -2.89
C GLN A 151 -6.44 12.48 -3.83
N GLY A 152 -6.68 12.59 -5.15
CA GLY A 152 -5.95 11.88 -6.20
C GLY A 152 -6.35 10.42 -6.41
N PHE A 153 -7.34 9.93 -5.65
CA PHE A 153 -7.94 8.60 -5.70
C PHE A 153 -9.48 8.66 -5.60
N GLU A 154 -10.08 9.73 -6.10
CA GLU A 154 -11.52 10.02 -5.96
C GLU A 154 -12.39 8.88 -6.53
N GLY A 155 -11.94 8.25 -7.62
CA GLY A 155 -12.63 7.12 -8.24
C GLY A 155 -12.85 5.92 -7.30
N VAL A 156 -12.01 5.74 -6.28
CA VAL A 156 -12.16 4.71 -5.24
C VAL A 156 -13.38 5.03 -4.37
N ALA A 157 -13.47 6.27 -3.86
CA ALA A 157 -14.62 6.74 -3.09
C ALA A 157 -15.91 6.79 -3.93
N GLU A 158 -15.83 7.17 -5.20
CA GLU A 158 -16.99 7.18 -6.10
C GLU A 158 -17.51 5.77 -6.38
N LYS A 159 -16.62 4.79 -6.58
CA LYS A 159 -17.00 3.40 -6.78
C LYS A 159 -17.73 2.87 -5.55
N PHE A 160 -17.21 3.16 -4.35
CA PHE A 160 -17.91 2.85 -3.09
C PHE A 160 -19.33 3.43 -3.07
N LYS A 161 -19.48 4.74 -3.30
CA LYS A 161 -20.78 5.43 -3.30
C LYS A 161 -21.77 4.81 -4.31
N LYS A 162 -21.29 4.47 -5.52
CA LYS A 162 -22.10 3.82 -6.57
C LYS A 162 -22.58 2.42 -6.16
N LEU A 163 -21.76 1.66 -5.44
CA LEU A 163 -22.13 0.33 -4.94
C LEU A 163 -23.09 0.43 -3.76
N ASN A 164 -22.93 1.44 -2.90
CA ASN A 164 -23.80 1.66 -1.75
C ASN A 164 -25.24 2.02 -2.12
N ASN A 165 -25.44 2.64 -3.29
CA ASN A 165 -26.77 3.02 -3.78
C ASN A 165 -27.55 1.87 -4.45
N ARG A 166 -27.01 0.64 -4.46
CA ARG A 166 -27.67 -0.53 -5.06
C ARG A 166 -28.37 -1.35 -3.99
N GLU A 167 -29.54 -1.91 -4.31
CA GLU A 167 -30.31 -2.80 -3.42
C GLU A 167 -29.61 -4.14 -3.09
N LYS A 168 -28.48 -4.44 -3.75
CA LYS A 168 -27.68 -5.65 -3.50
C LYS A 168 -26.33 -5.29 -2.90
N TYR A 169 -26.16 -5.60 -1.63
CA TYR A 169 -24.94 -5.29 -0.87
C TYR A 169 -23.77 -6.25 -1.13
N ASP A 170 -23.97 -7.37 -1.83
CA ASP A 170 -22.91 -8.35 -2.11
C ASP A 170 -21.68 -7.73 -2.81
N ASP A 171 -21.92 -6.86 -3.78
CA ASP A 171 -20.84 -6.21 -4.52
C ASP A 171 -20.13 -5.15 -3.66
N LEU A 172 -20.86 -4.48 -2.76
CA LEU A 172 -20.30 -3.54 -1.80
C LEU A 172 -19.41 -4.28 -0.78
N LEU A 173 -19.90 -5.37 -0.20
CA LEU A 173 -19.17 -6.19 0.76
C LEU A 173 -17.88 -6.75 0.16
N LYS A 174 -17.96 -7.30 -1.06
CA LYS A 174 -16.78 -7.80 -1.80
C LYS A 174 -15.77 -6.69 -2.05
N TYR A 175 -16.25 -5.50 -2.46
CA TYR A 175 -15.39 -4.37 -2.75
C TYR A 175 -14.64 -3.87 -1.50
N ILE A 176 -15.34 -3.71 -0.37
CA ILE A 176 -14.72 -3.29 0.89
C ILE A 176 -13.72 -4.35 1.36
N ALA A 177 -14.09 -5.64 1.29
CA ALA A 177 -13.22 -6.74 1.71
C ALA A 177 -11.93 -6.82 0.87
N GLU A 178 -12.04 -6.64 -0.45
CA GLU A 178 -10.89 -6.66 -1.37
C GLU A 178 -9.90 -5.52 -1.08
N ILE A 179 -10.40 -4.30 -0.85
CA ILE A 179 -9.54 -3.14 -0.64
C ILE A 179 -8.97 -3.06 0.77
N THR A 180 -9.73 -3.45 1.79
CA THR A 180 -9.36 -3.21 3.19
C THR A 180 -8.85 -4.46 3.91
N ASN A 181 -8.82 -5.60 3.20
CA ASN A 181 -8.45 -6.91 3.74
C ASN A 181 -9.25 -7.27 5.02
N ARG A 182 -10.49 -6.77 5.12
CA ARG A 182 -11.43 -7.04 6.22
C ARG A 182 -12.31 -8.24 5.89
N GLY A 183 -12.68 -9.00 6.91
CA GLY A 183 -13.63 -10.11 6.76
C GLY A 183 -15.04 -9.60 6.49
N ILE A 184 -15.77 -10.27 5.59
CA ILE A 184 -17.13 -9.90 5.19
C ILE A 184 -18.07 -9.78 6.41
N GLU A 185 -17.99 -10.70 7.36
CA GLU A 185 -18.83 -10.66 8.57
C GLU A 185 -18.56 -9.42 9.44
N GLN A 186 -17.30 -8.98 9.53
CA GLN A 186 -16.96 -7.76 10.24
C GLN A 186 -17.53 -6.53 9.53
N ILE A 187 -17.45 -6.52 8.19
CA ILE A 187 -18.01 -5.44 7.37
C ILE A 187 -19.52 -5.38 7.54
N LYS A 188 -20.23 -6.50 7.44
CA LYS A 188 -21.69 -6.55 7.65
C LYS A 188 -22.08 -5.92 8.99
N LYS A 189 -21.38 -6.30 10.06
CA LYS A 189 -21.61 -5.77 11.41
C LYS A 189 -21.38 -4.26 11.50
N ASP A 190 -20.23 -3.78 11.01
CA ASP A 190 -19.85 -2.36 11.14
C ASP A 190 -20.72 -1.44 10.27
N PHE A 191 -21.22 -1.95 9.14
CA PHE A 191 -22.11 -1.22 8.24
C PHE A 191 -23.60 -1.50 8.51
N SER A 192 -23.93 -2.26 9.57
CA SER A 192 -25.31 -2.65 9.90
C SER A 192 -26.09 -3.26 8.72
N LEU A 193 -25.39 -4.03 7.89
CA LEU A 193 -25.96 -4.73 6.74
C LEU A 193 -26.43 -6.10 7.20
N ASN A 194 -27.74 -6.35 7.13
CA ASN A 194 -28.34 -7.66 7.37
C ASN A 194 -28.56 -8.39 6.04
N ASP A 195 -28.59 -9.73 6.10
CA ASP A 195 -28.90 -10.61 4.97
C ASP A 195 -30.35 -10.45 4.47
#